data_AF-A0A7J7RHD2-F1
#
_entry.id   AF-A0A7J7RHD2-F1
#
_cell.length_a   1.000
_cell.length_b   1.000
_cell.length_c   1.000
_cell.angle_alpha   90.00
_cell.angle_beta   90.00
_cell.angle_gamma   90.00
#
_symmetry.space_group_name_H-M   'P 1'
#
loop_
_entity.id
_entity.type
_entity.pdbx_description
1 polymer ?
#
loop_
_entity_poly.entity_id
_entity_poly.type
_entity_poly.pdbx_seq_one_letter_code
_entity_poly.pdbx_strand_id
1 'polypeptide(L)'
;MKDVPGFLQQSQSSGPGEAAVWHRLEELYTKKLWHQLTLQVLDFVQDPCFAQGDGLIKLYENFISDFEHRVNPLSLVEIILHVVRQMTDPNVALTFLEKTREKGMKDRLESWCTDVKSMEMLVEHQAHDVLT
;
A
#
# COMPACT_ATOMS: atom_id res chain seq x y z
N MET A 1 -13.30 -14.51 -7.82
CA MET A 1 -14.06 -13.30 -7.40
C MET A 1 -13.64 -13.01 -5.99
N LYS A 2 -13.19 -11.79 -5.67
CA LYS A 2 -12.72 -11.45 -4.33
C LYS A 2 -13.95 -11.17 -3.46
N ASP A 3 -14.03 -11.78 -2.29
CA ASP A 3 -15.09 -11.50 -1.34
C ASP A 3 -14.73 -10.27 -0.49
N VAL A 4 -14.75 -9.11 -1.15
CA VAL A 4 -14.51 -7.81 -0.52
C VAL A 4 -15.38 -7.61 0.73
N PRO A 5 -16.72 -7.80 0.69
CA PRO A 5 -17.54 -7.58 1.87
C PRO A 5 -17.20 -8.52 3.03
N GLY A 6 -16.92 -9.82 2.80
CA GLY A 6 -16.52 -10.73 3.87
C GLY A 6 -15.16 -10.39 4.47
N PHE A 7 -14.21 -9.92 3.66
CA PHE A 7 -12.91 -9.44 4.17
C PHE A 7 -13.09 -8.21 5.09
N LEU A 8 -13.93 -7.25 4.69
CA LEU A 8 -14.22 -6.07 5.51
C LEU A 8 -14.92 -6.44 6.82
N GLN A 9 -15.91 -7.34 6.76
CA GLN A 9 -16.65 -7.81 7.94
C GLN A 9 -15.75 -8.59 8.92
N GLN A 10 -14.82 -9.41 8.40
CA GLN A 10 -13.83 -10.08 9.23
C GLN A 10 -12.90 -9.06 9.92
N SER A 11 -12.45 -8.04 9.17
CA SER A 11 -11.52 -7.04 9.67
C SER A 11 -12.14 -6.15 10.75
N GLN A 12 -13.45 -5.89 10.69
CA GLN A 12 -14.22 -5.20 11.74
C GLN A 12 -14.18 -5.93 13.10
N SER A 13 -13.90 -7.24 13.12
CA SER A 13 -13.85 -8.04 14.35
C SER A 13 -12.50 -7.97 15.08
N SER A 14 -11.50 -7.27 14.51
CA SER A 14 -10.12 -7.26 15.01
C SER A 14 -9.90 -6.39 16.26
N GLY A 15 -10.78 -5.41 16.50
CA GLY A 15 -10.73 -4.57 17.70
C GLY A 15 -11.69 -3.37 17.68
N PRO A 16 -12.10 -2.84 18.85
CA PRO A 16 -13.10 -1.78 18.93
C PRO A 16 -12.63 -0.42 18.39
N GLY A 17 -11.32 -0.15 18.37
CA GLY A 17 -10.77 1.10 17.80
C GLY A 17 -10.74 1.12 16.28
N GLU A 18 -10.50 -0.03 15.65
CA GLU A 18 -10.32 -0.15 14.20
C GLU A 18 -11.64 -0.46 13.49
N ALA A 19 -12.60 -1.08 14.18
CA ALA A 19 -13.91 -1.43 13.64
C ALA A 19 -14.64 -0.24 13.00
N ALA A 20 -14.56 0.95 13.62
CA ALA A 20 -15.19 2.16 13.09
C ALA A 20 -14.59 2.58 11.73
N VAL A 21 -13.27 2.43 11.57
CA VAL A 21 -12.58 2.75 10.31
C VAL A 21 -12.96 1.76 9.22
N TRP A 22 -13.01 0.47 9.56
CA TRP A 22 -13.43 -0.59 8.64
C TRP A 22 -14.89 -0.44 8.18
N HIS A 23 -15.81 -0.07 9.08
CA HIS A 23 -17.18 0.27 8.71
C HIS A 23 -17.25 1.47 7.76
N ARG A 24 -16.41 2.49 7.99
CA ARG A 24 -16.36 3.66 7.12
C ARG A 24 -15.84 3.30 5.72
N LEU A 25 -14.80 2.46 5.63
CA LEU A 25 -14.29 1.96 4.35
C LEU A 25 -15.36 1.16 3.58
N GLU A 26 -16.09 0.29 4.27
CA GLU A 26 -17.20 -0.48 3.71
C GLU A 26 -18.33 0.41 3.18
N GLU A 27 -18.71 1.45 3.93
CA GLU A 27 -19.75 2.39 3.48
C GLU A 27 -19.31 3.14 2.22
N LEU A 28 -18.08 3.66 2.21
CA LEU A 28 -17.52 4.41 1.07
C LEU A 28 -17.40 3.52 -0.17
N TYR A 29 -16.99 2.26 0.01
CA TYR A 29 -16.93 1.25 -1.05
C TYR A 29 -18.33 0.92 -1.60
N THR A 30 -19.30 0.66 -0.73
CA THR A 30 -20.68 0.33 -1.11
C THR A 30 -21.35 1.47 -1.87
N LYS A 31 -21.13 2.72 -1.44
CA LYS A 31 -21.59 3.94 -2.13
C LYS A 31 -20.75 4.31 -3.35
N LYS A 32 -19.70 3.54 -3.66
CA LYS A 32 -18.77 3.77 -4.79
C LYS A 32 -18.14 5.16 -4.79
N LEU A 33 -17.85 5.71 -3.61
CA LEU A 33 -17.24 7.03 -3.42
C LEU A 33 -15.72 6.94 -3.54
N TRP A 34 -15.21 6.63 -4.74
CA TRP A 34 -13.81 6.29 -4.98
C TRP A 34 -12.80 7.32 -4.48
N HIS A 35 -13.10 8.60 -4.65
CA HIS A 35 -12.21 9.67 -4.18
C HIS A 35 -12.11 9.70 -2.66
N GLN A 36 -13.26 9.71 -1.96
CA GLN A 36 -13.29 9.69 -0.49
C GLN A 36 -12.70 8.39 0.06
N LEU A 37 -12.98 7.26 -0.61
CA LEU A 37 -12.40 5.97 -0.27
C LEU A 37 -10.87 6.01 -0.35
N THR A 38 -10.32 6.59 -1.41
CA THR A 38 -8.86 6.73 -1.59
C THR A 38 -8.24 7.55 -0.47
N LEU A 39 -8.84 8.69 -0.11
CA LEU A 39 -8.34 9.54 0.97
C LEU A 39 -8.37 8.80 2.32
N GLN A 40 -9.45 8.05 2.58
CA GLN A 40 -9.57 7.29 3.82
C GLN A 40 -8.57 6.13 3.88
N VAL A 41 -8.31 5.46 2.75
CA VAL A 41 -7.26 4.42 2.67
C VAL A 41 -5.88 5.04 2.88
N LEU A 42 -5.60 6.20 2.30
CA LEU A 42 -4.32 6.90 2.49
C LEU A 42 -4.06 7.27 3.95
N ASP A 43 -5.07 7.79 4.64
CA ASP A 43 -5.02 8.08 6.08
C ASP A 43 -4.79 6.79 6.88
N PHE A 44 -5.49 5.73 6.50
CA PHE A 44 -5.41 4.43 7.17
C PHE A 44 -4.05 3.73 7.01
N VAL A 45 -3.44 3.75 5.81
CA VAL A 45 -2.14 3.09 5.59
C VAL A 45 -0.97 3.82 6.26
N GLN A 46 -1.15 5.10 6.59
CA GLN A 46 -0.16 5.89 7.33
C GLN A 46 -0.17 5.60 8.84
N ASP A 47 -1.23 4.99 9.37
CA ASP A 47 -1.30 4.69 10.80
C ASP A 47 -0.31 3.58 11.17
N PRO A 48 0.66 3.86 12.05
CA PRO A 48 1.72 2.91 12.38
C PRO A 48 1.21 1.68 13.15
N CYS A 49 0.01 1.73 13.75
CA CYS A 49 -0.57 0.56 14.42
C CYS A 49 -0.98 -0.51 13.40
N PHE A 50 -1.45 -0.08 12.23
CA PHE A 50 -1.83 -0.96 11.13
C PHE A 50 -0.62 -1.40 10.29
N ALA A 51 0.53 -0.75 10.49
CA ALA A 51 1.77 -1.06 9.80
C ALA A 51 2.43 -2.38 10.28
N GLN A 52 1.89 -3.05 11.30
CA GLN A 52 2.45 -4.30 11.84
C GLN A 52 1.98 -5.55 11.08
N GLY A 53 2.94 -6.44 10.78
CA GLY A 53 2.68 -7.72 10.13
C GLY A 53 2.35 -7.59 8.64
N ASP A 54 1.47 -8.45 8.14
CA ASP A 54 1.04 -8.58 6.75
C ASP A 54 -0.34 -7.91 6.45
N GLY A 55 -0.78 -7.01 7.34
CA GLY A 55 -2.10 -6.37 7.27
C GLY A 55 -2.32 -5.52 6.02
N LEU A 56 -1.34 -4.67 5.63
CA LEU A 56 -1.49 -3.82 4.45
C LEU A 56 -1.38 -4.62 3.15
N ILE A 57 -0.61 -5.70 3.15
CA ILE A 57 -0.51 -6.63 2.02
C ILE A 57 -1.88 -7.26 1.76
N LYS A 58 -2.51 -7.81 2.81
CA LYS A 58 -3.87 -8.38 2.73
C LYS A 58 -4.92 -7.36 2.34
N LEU A 59 -4.85 -6.14 2.86
CA LEU A 59 -5.73 -5.04 2.47
C LEU A 59 -5.60 -4.74 0.97
N TYR A 60 -4.38 -4.70 0.44
CA TYR A 60 -4.18 -4.45 -0.98
C TYR A 60 -4.77 -5.56 -1.85
N GLU A 61 -4.44 -6.82 -1.54
CA GLU A 61 -4.86 -7.97 -2.34
C GLU A 61 -6.36 -8.23 -2.30
N ASN A 62 -7.00 -8.04 -1.14
CA ASN A 62 -8.42 -8.38 -0.95
C ASN A 62 -9.36 -7.19 -1.17
N PHE A 63 -8.87 -5.95 -1.08
CA PHE A 63 -9.71 -4.76 -1.18
C PHE A 63 -9.25 -3.77 -2.26
N ILE A 64 -8.06 -3.18 -2.13
CA ILE A 64 -7.64 -2.04 -2.97
C ILE A 64 -7.54 -2.42 -4.46
N SER A 65 -7.04 -3.61 -4.75
CA SER A 65 -6.87 -4.12 -6.11
C SER A 65 -8.18 -4.34 -6.89
N ASP A 66 -9.36 -4.28 -6.24
CA ASP A 66 -10.65 -4.30 -6.96
C ASP A 66 -10.90 -2.96 -7.67
N PHE A 67 -10.60 -1.85 -6.99
CA PHE A 67 -10.90 -0.50 -7.45
C PHE A 67 -9.65 0.31 -7.84
N GLU A 68 -8.45 -0.28 -7.82
CA GLU A 68 -7.17 0.37 -8.13
C GLU A 68 -7.19 1.15 -9.46
N HIS A 69 -7.90 0.64 -10.47
CA HIS A 69 -8.06 1.25 -11.80
C HIS A 69 -8.87 2.56 -11.80
N ARG A 70 -9.60 2.86 -10.71
CA ARG A 70 -10.39 4.09 -10.53
C ARG A 70 -9.69 5.11 -9.64
N VAL A 71 -8.56 4.74 -9.06
CA VAL A 71 -7.80 5.57 -8.12
C VAL A 71 -6.80 6.43 -8.89
N ASN A 72 -6.54 7.63 -8.37
CA ASN A 72 -5.48 8.49 -8.88
C ASN A 72 -4.12 7.76 -8.80
N PRO A 73 -3.36 7.66 -9.90
CA PRO A 73 -2.05 7.02 -9.91
C PRO A 73 -1.08 7.58 -8.85
N LEU A 74 -1.21 8.88 -8.50
CA LEU A 74 -0.40 9.48 -7.43
C LEU A 74 -0.62 8.79 -6.08
N SER A 75 -1.87 8.79 -5.64
CA SER A 75 -2.32 8.16 -4.40
C SER A 75 -2.05 6.67 -4.37
N LEU A 76 -2.22 5.98 -5.50
CA LEU A 76 -2.04 4.54 -5.56
C LEU A 76 -0.58 4.12 -5.37
N VAL A 77 0.38 4.86 -5.96
CA VAL A 77 1.80 4.62 -5.69
C VAL A 77 2.11 4.83 -4.21
N GLU A 78 1.59 5.88 -3.59
CA GLU A 78 1.83 6.15 -2.17
C GLU A 78 1.35 5.01 -1.25
N ILE A 79 0.18 4.45 -1.55
CA ILE A 79 -0.34 3.25 -0.89
C ILE A 79 0.60 2.05 -1.12
N ILE A 80 1.01 1.80 -2.36
CA ILE A 80 1.92 0.70 -2.71
C ILE A 80 3.25 0.81 -1.96
N LEU A 81 3.78 2.02 -1.77
CA LEU A 81 5.00 2.24 -1.00
C LEU A 81 4.85 1.79 0.45
N HIS A 82 3.70 2.03 1.08
CA HIS A 82 3.45 1.58 2.45
C HIS A 82 3.32 0.06 2.52
N VAL A 83 2.68 -0.55 1.52
CA VAL A 83 2.54 -2.02 1.43
C VAL A 83 3.90 -2.69 1.24
N VAL A 84 4.76 -2.18 0.35
CA VAL A 84 6.10 -2.73 0.10
C VAL A 84 7.00 -2.64 1.32
N ARG A 85 6.86 -1.58 2.14
CA ARG A 85 7.63 -1.43 3.39
C ARG A 85 7.34 -2.51 4.44
N GLN A 86 6.19 -3.18 4.36
CA GLN A 86 5.88 -4.34 5.22
C GLN A 86 6.51 -5.64 4.74
N MET A 87 6.97 -5.69 3.48
CA MET A 87 7.56 -6.90 2.93
C MET A 87 9.00 -7.03 3.40
N THR A 88 9.26 -8.02 4.24
CA THR A 88 10.61 -8.34 4.74
C THR A 88 11.51 -8.99 3.68
N ASP A 89 10.92 -9.70 2.72
CA ASP A 89 11.69 -10.32 1.63
C ASP A 89 11.76 -9.40 0.39
N PRO A 90 12.97 -9.02 -0.06
CA PRO A 90 13.13 -8.11 -1.19
C PRO A 90 12.70 -8.72 -2.52
N ASN A 91 12.77 -10.05 -2.70
CA ASN A 91 12.33 -10.69 -3.95
C ASN A 91 10.80 -10.67 -4.06
N VAL A 92 10.10 -10.85 -2.93
CA VAL A 92 8.63 -10.72 -2.86
C VAL A 92 8.22 -9.28 -3.17
N ALA A 93 8.90 -8.30 -2.58
CA ALA A 93 8.68 -6.88 -2.87
C ALA A 93 8.86 -6.54 -4.35
N LEU A 94 9.96 -7.00 -4.96
CA LEU A 94 10.22 -6.80 -6.38
C LEU A 94 9.13 -7.43 -7.25
N THR A 95 8.77 -8.70 -6.98
CA THR A 95 7.72 -9.41 -7.71
C THR A 95 6.37 -8.69 -7.62
N PHE A 96 6.03 -8.16 -6.44
CA PHE A 96 4.80 -7.38 -6.23
C PHE A 96 4.82 -6.08 -7.02
N LEU A 97 5.94 -5.35 -6.99
CA LEU A 97 6.12 -4.12 -7.76
C LEU A 97 6.05 -4.36 -9.26
N GLU A 98 6.65 -5.44 -9.78
CA GLU A 98 6.58 -5.80 -11.19
C GLU A 98 5.15 -6.07 -11.64
N LYS A 99 4.38 -6.85 -10.88
CA LYS A 99 2.95 -7.07 -11.15
C LYS A 99 2.14 -5.78 -11.19
N THR A 100 2.53 -4.81 -10.36
CA THR A 100 1.81 -3.54 -10.24
C THR A 100 2.25 -2.53 -11.32
N ARG A 101 3.51 -2.59 -11.78
CA ARG A 101 4.06 -1.80 -12.90
C ARG A 101 3.33 -2.07 -14.21
N GLU A 102 3.00 -3.33 -14.48
CA GLU A 102 2.36 -3.75 -15.73
C GLU A 102 0.94 -3.17 -15.92
N LYS A 103 0.31 -2.69 -14.83
CA LYS A 103 -1.05 -2.13 -14.83
C LYS A 103 -1.12 -0.62 -15.12
N GLY A 104 -0.04 0.02 -15.56
CA GLY A 104 -0.05 1.43 -16.00
C GLY A 104 0.64 2.43 -15.07
N MET A 105 1.46 1.97 -14.12
CA MET A 105 2.24 2.84 -13.20
C MET A 105 3.72 2.97 -13.58
N LYS A 106 4.07 2.51 -14.78
CA LYS A 106 5.44 2.34 -15.26
C LYS A 106 6.34 3.56 -14.98
N ASP A 107 5.94 4.76 -15.41
CA ASP A 107 6.75 5.97 -15.32
C ASP A 107 7.13 6.37 -13.89
N ARG A 108 6.15 6.36 -12.97
CA ARG A 108 6.38 6.79 -11.59
C ARG A 108 7.11 5.75 -10.76
N LEU A 109 6.92 4.48 -11.06
CA LEU A 109 7.65 3.38 -10.42
C LEU A 109 9.10 3.31 -10.92
N GLU A 110 9.37 3.65 -12.18
CA GLU A 110 10.73 3.79 -12.68
C GLU A 110 11.46 4.97 -12.04
N SER A 111 10.83 6.14 -11.93
CA SER A 111 11.38 7.26 -11.16
C SER A 111 11.69 6.84 -9.73
N TRP A 112 10.71 6.24 -9.04
CA TRP A 112 10.90 5.81 -7.65
C TRP A 112 12.00 4.75 -7.48
N CYS A 113 12.07 3.72 -8.33
CA CYS A 113 13.17 2.75 -8.31
C CYS A 113 14.54 3.42 -8.53
N THR A 114 14.58 4.48 -9.34
CA THR A 114 15.81 5.25 -9.61
C THR A 114 16.19 6.10 -8.39
N ASP A 115 15.21 6.74 -7.75
CA ASP A 115 15.38 7.51 -6.51
C ASP A 115 15.86 6.61 -5.36
N VAL A 116 15.25 5.43 -5.16
CA VAL A 116 15.66 4.47 -4.13
C VAL A 116 17.09 3.99 -4.34
N LYS A 117 17.45 3.58 -5.57
CA LYS A 117 18.83 3.15 -5.88
C LYS A 117 19.85 4.27 -5.70
N SER A 118 19.47 5.51 -6.01
CA SER A 118 20.33 6.67 -5.80
C SER A 118 20.54 6.92 -4.30
N MET A 119 19.47 6.80 -3.51
CA MET A 119 19.51 6.95 -2.07
C MET A 119 20.33 5.83 -1.39
N GLU A 120 20.22 4.59 -1.87
CA GLU A 120 21.05 3.46 -1.43
C GLU A 120 22.54 3.69 -1.71
N MET A 121 22.90 4.09 -2.95
CA MET A 121 24.29 4.41 -3.30
C MET A 121 24.87 5.55 -2.46
N LEU A 122 24.08 6.60 -2.17
CA LEU A 122 24.52 7.70 -1.33
C LEU A 122 24.83 7.24 0.10
N VAL A 123 24.00 6.36 0.64
CA VAL A 123 24.21 5.77 1.97
C VAL A 123 25.46 4.88 1.97
N GLU A 124 25.68 4.04 0.96
CA GLU A 124 26.86 3.18 0.86
C GLU A 124 28.17 3.96 0.70
N HIS A 125 28.15 5.04 -0.09
CA HIS A 125 29.31 5.91 -0.28
C HIS A 125 29.64 6.65 1.03
N GLN A 126 28.62 7.18 1.71
CA GLN A 126 28.79 7.90 2.97
C GLN A 126 29.20 6.96 4.12
N ALA A 127 28.77 5.69 4.10
CA ALA A 127 29.22 4.68 5.05
C ALA A 127 30.71 4.30 4.85
N HIS A 128 31.19 4.23 3.61
CA HIS A 128 32.62 4.01 3.32
C HIS A 128 33.49 5.18 3.77
N ASP A 129 33.02 6.42 3.59
CA ASP A 129 33.73 7.65 4.00
C ASP A 129 33.87 7.76 5.53
N VAL A 130 32.93 7.20 6.30
CA VAL A 130 32.97 7.20 7.78
C VAL A 130 33.87 6.10 8.36
N LEU A 131 34.10 5.02 7.61
CA LEU A 131 34.90 3.86 8.03
C LEU A 131 36.37 3.92 7.59
N THR A 132 36.79 4.96 6.87
CA THR A 132 38.17 5.20 6.41
C THR A 132 38.76 6.43 7.09
#